data_AF-A0A372G890-F1
#
_entry.id   AF-A0A372G890-F1
#
_cell.length_a   1.000
_cell.length_b   1.000
_cell.length_c   1.000
_cell.angle_alpha   90.00
_cell.angle_beta   90.00
_cell.angle_gamma   90.00
#
_symmetry.space_group_name_H-M   'P 1'
#
loop_
_entity.id
_entity.type
_entity.pdbx_description
1 polymer ?
#
loop_
_entity_poly.entity_id
_entity_poly.type
_entity_poly.pdbx_seq_one_letter_code
_entity_poly.pdbx_strand_id
1 'polypeptide(L)'
;MTDELVKPGTVTTRAEMKDLFGGGPQGGIVPSATTPNVLCYSDPSAGEQSGYFDGWLPEDDEHGPVFEYTGHGEDNQTFVGLKGTGNRAILHHVDDGRVLRVFKATGGTVPGTGIMYQRYVGAFQLDVEQPYIVRQKPNKQGSMRRVLVFRLRPAGEYERLPKDVIPPSDDTTATTVPADVTTSAIVEPETNKKTKSSRSAAPKTEAERREAKLADRFLEHMDSHGHTMKRFQIKVKGSSSTLLTDLYDETAHILYELKGTSTREAIRMAIGQLYDYRRHVSPPNPALAVLLPSEPNDDLKALLEGLGIQLVYGNGTSFVGVPGLRKVGA
;
A
#
# COMPACT_ATOMS: atom_id res chain seq x y z
N MET A 1 -30.39 6.18 9.20
CA MET A 1 -31.06 5.92 10.51
C MET A 1 -30.24 4.99 11.42
N THR A 2 -29.32 4.14 10.94
CA THR A 2 -28.47 3.30 11.81
C THR A 2 -27.24 4.00 12.39
N ASP A 3 -26.72 5.06 11.76
CA ASP A 3 -25.53 5.79 12.24
C ASP A 3 -25.78 6.60 13.52
N GLU A 4 -27.03 6.89 13.87
CA GLU A 4 -27.38 7.57 15.13
C GLU A 4 -27.27 6.64 16.36
N LEU A 5 -27.21 5.32 16.16
CA LEU A 5 -27.31 4.33 17.23
C LEU A 5 -25.97 4.00 17.90
N VAL A 6 -24.83 4.24 17.25
CA VAL A 6 -23.49 3.99 17.81
C VAL A 6 -22.55 5.11 17.42
N LYS A 7 -22.05 5.84 18.43
CA LYS A 7 -21.08 6.92 18.26
C LYS A 7 -19.64 6.40 18.40
N PRO A 8 -18.65 7.02 17.74
CA PRO A 8 -17.24 6.74 18.00
C PRO A 8 -16.92 6.78 19.50
N GLY A 9 -16.08 5.87 19.97
CA GLY A 9 -15.75 5.68 21.38
C GLY A 9 -16.69 4.74 22.14
N THR A 10 -17.86 4.39 21.59
CA THR A 10 -18.76 3.42 22.21
C THR A 10 -18.08 2.06 22.32
N VAL A 11 -18.07 1.50 23.53
CA VAL A 11 -17.59 0.14 23.81
C VAL A 11 -18.75 -0.84 23.67
N THR A 12 -18.53 -1.90 22.91
CA THR A 12 -19.54 -2.87 22.48
C THR A 12 -18.90 -4.26 22.38
N THR A 13 -19.72 -5.27 22.14
CA THR A 13 -19.32 -6.62 21.74
C THR A 13 -19.55 -6.83 20.24
N ARG A 14 -18.93 -7.86 19.66
CA ARG A 14 -19.20 -8.25 18.27
C ARG A 14 -20.65 -8.71 18.05
N ALA A 15 -21.28 -9.28 19.08
CA ALA A 15 -22.67 -9.74 19.00
C ALA A 15 -23.63 -8.55 18.84
N GLU A 16 -23.49 -7.52 19.67
CA GLU A 16 -24.29 -6.28 19.55
C GLU A 16 -24.09 -5.60 18.19
N MET A 17 -22.85 -5.54 17.69
CA MET A 17 -22.58 -4.96 16.37
C MET A 17 -23.09 -5.82 15.23
N LYS A 18 -23.13 -7.14 15.40
CA LYS A 18 -23.78 -8.05 14.45
C LYS A 18 -25.29 -7.83 14.42
N ASP A 19 -25.93 -7.60 15.55
CA ASP A 19 -27.38 -7.39 15.58
C ASP A 19 -27.74 -6.02 14.98
N LEU A 20 -26.87 -5.02 15.14
CA LEU A 20 -27.07 -3.68 14.57
C LEU A 20 -26.71 -3.59 13.08
N PHE A 21 -25.56 -4.14 12.67
CA PHE A 21 -25.02 -3.98 11.32
C PHE A 21 -24.97 -5.29 10.51
N GLY A 22 -25.43 -6.41 11.06
CA GLY A 22 -25.32 -7.72 10.41
C GLY A 22 -23.88 -8.24 10.37
N GLY A 23 -23.57 -9.04 9.35
CA GLY A 23 -22.27 -9.72 9.25
C GLY A 23 -22.22 -11.06 10.00
N GLY A 24 -21.04 -11.67 9.98
CA GLY A 24 -20.73 -12.94 10.63
C GLY A 24 -20.15 -12.82 12.03
N PRO A 25 -20.12 -13.94 12.79
CA PRO A 25 -19.64 -13.94 14.17
C PRO A 25 -18.10 -13.93 14.31
N GLN A 26 -17.36 -14.18 13.22
CA GLN A 26 -15.92 -14.43 13.24
C GLN A 26 -15.21 -13.70 12.09
N GLY A 27 -13.91 -13.45 12.26
CA GLY A 27 -13.06 -12.79 11.28
C GLY A 27 -12.70 -11.35 11.65
N GLY A 28 -11.63 -10.84 11.02
CA GLY A 28 -11.25 -9.43 11.11
C GLY A 28 -12.09 -8.56 10.17
N ILE A 29 -12.31 -9.04 8.95
CA ILE A 29 -13.12 -8.35 7.94
C ILE A 29 -14.42 -9.13 7.75
N VAL A 30 -15.54 -8.48 8.01
CA VAL A 30 -16.84 -9.13 8.09
C VAL A 30 -17.86 -8.36 7.24
N PRO A 31 -17.99 -8.71 5.95
CA PRO A 31 -19.03 -8.16 5.08
C PRO A 31 -20.42 -8.61 5.57
N SER A 32 -21.39 -7.69 5.56
CA SER A 32 -22.77 -8.00 5.90
C SER A 32 -23.59 -8.39 4.66
N ALA A 33 -24.48 -9.37 4.82
CA ALA A 33 -25.46 -9.75 3.80
C ALA A 33 -26.83 -9.09 4.03
N THR A 34 -27.07 -8.54 5.23
CA THR A 34 -28.37 -8.01 5.66
C THR A 34 -28.41 -6.48 5.71
N THR A 35 -27.25 -5.83 5.79
CA THR A 35 -27.15 -4.36 5.76
C THR A 35 -25.95 -3.94 4.89
N PRO A 36 -25.89 -2.69 4.40
CA PRO A 36 -24.81 -2.20 3.54
C PRO A 36 -23.56 -1.83 4.38
N ASN A 37 -22.96 -2.81 5.06
CA ASN A 37 -21.80 -2.59 5.91
C ASN A 37 -20.73 -3.67 5.73
N VAL A 38 -19.48 -3.28 5.98
CA VAL A 38 -18.33 -4.18 6.19
C VAL A 38 -17.75 -3.83 7.56
N LEU A 39 -17.75 -4.77 8.49
CA LEU A 39 -17.20 -4.57 9.83
C LEU A 39 -15.74 -4.99 9.83
N CYS A 40 -14.86 -4.06 10.18
CA CYS A 40 -13.41 -4.23 10.24
C CYS A 40 -12.96 -4.20 11.70
N TYR A 41 -12.74 -5.37 12.28
CA TYR A 41 -12.23 -5.54 13.63
C TYR A 41 -10.70 -5.64 13.59
N SER A 42 -10.05 -4.81 14.40
CA SER A 42 -8.62 -4.88 14.66
C SER A 42 -8.36 -5.30 16.11
N ASP A 43 -7.42 -6.21 16.28
CA ASP A 43 -6.94 -6.63 17.59
C ASP A 43 -5.42 -6.37 17.69
N PRO A 44 -4.98 -5.39 18.49
CA PRO A 44 -3.57 -5.06 18.67
C PRO A 44 -2.74 -6.26 19.14
N SER A 45 -3.29 -7.16 19.97
CA SER A 45 -2.56 -8.30 20.51
C SER A 45 -2.26 -9.38 19.45
N ALA A 46 -3.16 -9.52 18.47
CA ALA A 46 -2.92 -10.35 17.29
C ALA A 46 -1.97 -9.67 16.29
N GLY A 47 -2.01 -8.34 16.24
CA GLY A 47 -1.15 -7.50 15.41
C GLY A 47 0.31 -7.44 15.88
N GLU A 48 0.57 -7.38 17.18
CA GLU A 48 1.92 -7.34 17.78
C GLU A 48 2.72 -8.62 17.49
N GLN A 49 2.11 -9.80 17.65
CA GLN A 49 2.70 -11.07 17.21
C GLN A 49 2.93 -11.11 15.70
N SER A 50 2.04 -10.41 14.98
CA SER A 50 2.10 -10.05 13.57
C SER A 50 3.27 -9.14 13.17
N GLY A 51 3.75 -8.29 14.09
CA GLY A 51 4.58 -7.10 13.87
C GLY A 51 3.88 -5.90 13.19
N TYR A 52 2.54 -5.87 13.09
CA TYR A 52 1.78 -4.75 12.53
C TYR A 52 0.78 -4.22 13.56
N PHE A 53 0.66 -2.90 13.60
CA PHE A 53 -0.37 -2.22 14.36
C PHE A 53 -1.35 -1.66 13.36
N ASP A 54 -2.58 -2.18 13.30
CA ASP A 54 -3.63 -1.38 12.67
C ASP A 54 -3.86 -0.15 13.56
N GLY A 55 -3.85 1.02 12.95
CA GLY A 55 -3.77 2.23 13.72
C GLY A 55 -3.67 3.48 12.86
N TRP A 56 -3.71 4.60 13.55
CA TRP A 56 -3.53 5.90 12.96
C TRP A 56 -2.07 6.13 12.60
N LEU A 57 -1.81 6.69 11.42
CA LEU A 57 -0.53 7.33 11.16
C LEU A 57 -0.35 8.49 12.15
N PRO A 58 0.90 8.78 12.56
CA PRO A 58 1.18 9.85 13.52
C PRO A 58 0.94 11.24 12.92
N GLU A 59 1.19 11.38 11.61
CA GLU A 59 1.05 12.62 10.86
C GLU A 59 -0.19 12.56 9.97
N ASP A 60 -0.83 13.70 9.83
CA ASP A 60 -1.95 13.90 8.91
C ASP A 60 -1.38 14.41 7.57
N ASP A 61 -1.96 13.97 6.46
CA ASP A 61 -1.62 14.53 5.14
C ASP A 61 -2.59 15.65 4.76
N GLU A 62 -2.48 16.16 3.53
CA GLU A 62 -3.34 17.26 3.04
C GLU A 62 -4.84 16.92 3.05
N HIS A 63 -5.18 15.63 3.05
CA HIS A 63 -6.55 15.12 3.09
C HIS A 63 -6.94 14.64 4.51
N GLY A 64 -6.11 14.91 5.52
CA GLY A 64 -6.38 14.63 6.93
C GLY A 64 -5.80 13.30 7.43
N PRO A 65 -6.35 12.73 8.53
CA PRO A 65 -5.78 11.56 9.18
C PRO A 65 -6.03 10.27 8.38
N VAL A 66 -5.05 9.37 8.42
CA VAL A 66 -5.11 8.05 7.80
C VAL A 66 -5.03 6.96 8.86
N PHE A 67 -5.93 5.98 8.78
CA PHE A 67 -5.88 4.74 9.56
C PHE A 67 -5.42 3.60 8.66
N GLU A 68 -4.29 2.96 8.97
CA GLU A 68 -3.86 1.74 8.29
C GLU A 68 -4.59 0.53 8.87
N TYR A 69 -5.18 -0.29 7.99
CA TYR A 69 -5.83 -1.54 8.35
C TYR A 69 -5.27 -2.70 7.52
N THR A 70 -4.76 -3.73 8.20
CA THR A 70 -4.15 -4.89 7.56
C THR A 70 -5.23 -5.83 7.01
N GLY A 71 -5.06 -6.26 5.76
CA GLY A 71 -5.95 -7.21 5.11
C GLY A 71 -5.98 -8.59 5.79
N HIS A 72 -6.94 -9.41 5.41
CA HIS A 72 -7.10 -10.77 5.90
C HIS A 72 -6.37 -11.80 5.04
N GLY A 73 -5.91 -12.88 5.68
CA GLY A 73 -5.23 -14.02 5.08
C GLY A 73 -3.97 -14.40 5.86
N GLU A 74 -3.57 -15.67 5.85
CA GLU A 74 -2.34 -16.17 6.49
C GLU A 74 -1.16 -16.27 5.52
N ASP A 75 -1.45 -16.51 4.23
CA ASP A 75 -0.49 -16.56 3.14
C ASP A 75 -0.39 -15.19 2.43
N ASN A 76 0.06 -15.19 1.17
CA ASN A 76 -0.07 -14.04 0.28
C ASN A 76 -1.54 -13.58 0.21
N GLN A 77 -1.78 -12.36 0.69
CA GLN A 77 -3.11 -11.77 0.66
C GLN A 77 -3.52 -11.44 -0.77
N THR A 78 -4.80 -11.62 -1.05
CA THR A 78 -5.39 -11.53 -2.39
C THR A 78 -6.79 -10.91 -2.32
N PHE A 79 -7.27 -10.44 -3.45
CA PHE A 79 -8.67 -10.02 -3.66
C PHE A 79 -9.53 -11.11 -4.30
N VAL A 80 -8.91 -12.17 -4.84
CA VAL A 80 -9.63 -13.22 -5.58
C VAL A 80 -9.85 -14.49 -4.76
N GLY A 81 -10.85 -15.27 -5.18
CA GLY A 81 -11.21 -16.55 -4.53
C GLY A 81 -11.78 -16.38 -3.13
N LEU A 82 -12.03 -17.51 -2.46
CA LEU A 82 -12.65 -17.53 -1.12
C LEU A 82 -11.82 -16.78 -0.07
N LYS A 83 -10.49 -16.96 -0.10
CA LYS A 83 -9.54 -16.30 0.80
C LYS A 83 -9.49 -14.77 0.62
N GLY A 84 -9.89 -14.25 -0.55
CA GLY A 84 -9.85 -12.81 -0.86
C GLY A 84 -11.17 -12.06 -0.63
N THR A 85 -12.25 -12.76 -0.29
CA THR A 85 -13.60 -12.18 -0.19
C THR A 85 -13.69 -10.98 0.76
N GLY A 86 -13.05 -11.05 1.94
CA GLY A 86 -13.01 -9.93 2.88
C GLY A 86 -12.24 -8.73 2.32
N ASN A 87 -11.02 -8.96 1.82
CA ASN A 87 -10.20 -7.89 1.22
C ASN A 87 -10.92 -7.22 0.04
N ARG A 88 -11.60 -8.02 -0.79
CA ARG A 88 -12.40 -7.54 -1.92
C ARG A 88 -13.59 -6.70 -1.45
N ALA A 89 -14.24 -7.08 -0.36
CA ALA A 89 -15.33 -6.28 0.20
C ALA A 89 -14.87 -4.91 0.71
N ILE A 90 -13.63 -4.79 1.21
CA ILE A 90 -13.04 -3.48 1.49
C ILE A 90 -12.77 -2.74 0.18
N LEU A 91 -12.10 -3.38 -0.78
CA LEU A 91 -11.71 -2.76 -2.05
C LEU A 91 -12.91 -2.17 -2.82
N HIS A 92 -14.02 -2.91 -2.89
CA HIS A 92 -15.21 -2.51 -3.66
C HIS A 92 -16.33 -1.90 -2.80
N HIS A 93 -16.05 -1.52 -1.55
CA HIS A 93 -17.09 -1.09 -0.63
C HIS A 93 -17.93 0.09 -1.17
N VAL A 94 -17.34 1.06 -1.87
CA VAL A 94 -18.10 2.17 -2.46
C VAL A 94 -18.96 1.70 -3.63
N ASP A 95 -18.42 0.86 -4.52
CA ASP A 95 -19.16 0.31 -5.68
C ASP A 95 -20.36 -0.54 -5.20
N ASP A 96 -20.17 -1.26 -4.09
CA ASP A 96 -21.20 -2.06 -3.44
C ASP A 96 -22.14 -1.23 -2.54
N GLY A 97 -21.92 0.08 -2.41
CA GLY A 97 -22.71 0.98 -1.57
C GLY A 97 -22.63 0.66 -0.07
N ARG A 98 -21.51 0.09 0.38
CA ARG A 98 -21.25 -0.35 1.76
C ARG A 98 -20.38 0.64 2.53
N VAL A 99 -20.67 0.79 3.82
CA VAL A 99 -19.84 1.57 4.76
C VAL A 99 -18.81 0.67 5.45
N LEU A 100 -17.55 1.10 5.52
CA LEU A 100 -16.53 0.44 6.34
C LEU A 100 -16.68 0.92 7.80
N ARG A 101 -16.90 -0.01 8.72
CA ARG A 101 -17.00 0.29 10.15
C ARG A 101 -15.81 -0.29 10.89
N VAL A 102 -14.96 0.57 11.42
CA VAL A 102 -13.73 0.13 12.08
C VAL A 102 -13.95 0.01 13.58
N PHE A 103 -13.48 -1.09 14.16
CA PHE A 103 -13.53 -1.38 15.59
C PHE A 103 -12.14 -1.79 16.08
N LYS A 104 -11.74 -1.33 17.26
CA LYS A 104 -10.51 -1.81 17.93
C LYS A 104 -10.82 -2.55 19.22
N ALA A 105 -10.15 -3.68 19.43
CA ALA A 105 -10.19 -4.37 20.70
C ALA A 105 -9.68 -3.44 21.82
N THR A 106 -10.37 -3.46 22.97
CA THR A 106 -9.99 -2.65 24.13
C THR A 106 -8.95 -3.32 25.03
N GLY A 107 -8.71 -4.63 24.84
CA GLY A 107 -7.90 -5.47 25.71
C GLY A 107 -8.66 -6.06 26.92
N GLY A 108 -9.89 -5.59 27.19
CA GLY A 108 -10.75 -6.13 28.25
C GLY A 108 -11.79 -7.10 27.71
N THR A 109 -12.23 -8.03 28.57
CA THR A 109 -13.31 -8.98 28.25
C THR A 109 -14.54 -8.76 29.12
N VAL A 110 -15.70 -9.15 28.59
CA VAL A 110 -16.95 -9.24 29.36
C VAL A 110 -16.74 -10.24 30.51
N PRO A 111 -16.97 -9.83 31.77
CA PRO A 111 -16.71 -10.66 32.94
C PRO A 111 -17.32 -12.06 32.82
N GLY A 112 -16.50 -13.09 33.02
CA GLY A 112 -16.94 -14.50 33.03
C GLY A 112 -17.21 -15.14 31.66
N THR A 113 -16.99 -14.45 30.54
CA THR A 113 -17.32 -14.99 29.20
C THR A 113 -16.14 -15.04 28.22
N GLY A 114 -15.03 -14.35 28.52
CA GLY A 114 -13.89 -14.24 27.61
C GLY A 114 -14.16 -13.42 26.34
N ILE A 115 -15.36 -12.86 26.18
CA ILE A 115 -15.75 -12.06 25.00
C ILE A 115 -15.03 -10.72 25.05
N MET A 116 -14.19 -10.43 24.05
CA MET A 116 -13.43 -9.19 23.97
C MET A 116 -14.33 -7.98 23.67
N TYR A 117 -14.23 -6.94 24.48
CA TYR A 117 -14.85 -5.64 24.20
C TYR A 117 -14.15 -4.95 23.02
N GLN A 118 -14.94 -4.42 22.12
CA GLN A 118 -14.55 -3.68 20.94
C GLN A 118 -15.02 -2.24 21.08
N ARG A 119 -14.17 -1.29 20.73
CA ARG A 119 -14.50 0.13 20.68
C ARG A 119 -14.77 0.52 19.23
N TYR A 120 -15.90 1.16 18.97
CA TYR A 120 -16.18 1.69 17.64
C TYR A 120 -15.30 2.90 17.36
N VAL A 121 -14.48 2.83 16.30
CA VAL A 121 -13.57 3.90 15.89
C VAL A 121 -14.30 4.94 15.05
N GLY A 122 -15.18 4.48 14.15
CA GLY A 122 -15.91 5.35 13.23
C GLY A 122 -16.23 4.67 11.91
N ALA A 123 -16.87 5.44 11.03
CA ALA A 123 -17.11 5.08 9.64
C ALA A 123 -15.96 5.56 8.75
N PHE A 124 -15.55 4.75 7.78
CA PHE A 124 -14.39 5.02 6.93
C PHE A 124 -14.68 4.77 5.45
N GLN A 125 -13.86 5.37 4.62
CA GLN A 125 -13.71 5.08 3.20
C GLN A 125 -12.24 4.78 2.89
N LEU A 126 -11.97 4.20 1.72
CA LEU A 126 -10.61 4.07 1.22
C LEU A 126 -10.05 5.44 0.85
N ASP A 127 -8.76 5.61 1.09
CA ASP A 127 -7.97 6.70 0.54
C ASP A 127 -8.10 6.70 -1.00
N VAL A 128 -8.45 7.86 -1.56
CA VAL A 128 -8.73 8.03 -2.99
C VAL A 128 -7.47 8.19 -3.84
N GLU A 129 -6.29 8.35 -3.27
CA GLU A 129 -5.05 8.42 -4.03
C GLU A 129 -4.31 7.09 -3.92
N GLN A 130 -4.25 6.55 -2.71
CA GLN A 130 -3.57 5.29 -2.41
C GLN A 130 -4.46 4.41 -1.52
N PRO A 131 -5.44 3.68 -2.07
CA PRO A 131 -6.41 2.91 -1.27
C PRO A 131 -5.75 1.81 -0.44
N TYR A 132 -4.66 1.24 -0.92
CA TYR A 132 -3.84 0.30 -0.17
C TYR A 132 -2.40 0.33 -0.66
N ILE A 133 -1.52 -0.22 0.16
CA ILE A 133 -0.14 -0.54 -0.21
C ILE A 133 0.11 -2.02 0.02
N VAL A 134 1.10 -2.55 -0.70
CA VAL A 134 1.53 -3.93 -0.57
C VAL A 134 2.86 -3.96 0.16
N ARG A 135 2.94 -4.76 1.22
CA ARG A 135 4.16 -4.98 2.01
C ARG A 135 4.52 -6.46 1.99
N GLN A 136 5.79 -6.79 2.25
CA GLN A 136 6.26 -8.15 2.47
C GLN A 136 6.60 -8.35 3.95
N LYS A 137 6.23 -9.52 4.48
CA LYS A 137 6.48 -9.86 5.87
C LYS A 137 6.54 -11.37 6.11
N PRO A 138 7.33 -11.89 7.06
CA PRO A 138 7.16 -13.26 7.54
C PRO A 138 5.74 -13.50 8.10
N ASN A 139 5.18 -14.67 7.80
CA ASN A 139 4.06 -15.24 8.54
C ASN A 139 4.55 -15.82 9.88
N LYS A 140 3.65 -16.48 10.64
CA LYS A 140 4.00 -17.12 11.94
C LYS A 140 5.08 -18.19 11.81
N GLN A 141 5.25 -18.75 10.61
CA GLN A 141 6.24 -19.77 10.28
C GLN A 141 7.55 -19.16 9.72
N GLY A 142 7.67 -17.83 9.66
CA GLY A 142 8.85 -17.13 9.13
C GLY A 142 8.91 -17.00 7.61
N SER A 143 7.92 -17.53 6.87
CA SER A 143 7.89 -17.44 5.41
C SER A 143 7.38 -16.08 4.96
N MET A 144 8.11 -15.41 4.07
CA MET A 144 7.72 -14.11 3.53
C MET A 144 6.43 -14.22 2.73
N ARG A 145 5.51 -13.28 3.00
CA ARG A 145 4.21 -13.18 2.38
C ARG A 145 3.84 -11.74 2.07
N ARG A 146 3.05 -11.60 1.02
CA ARG A 146 2.38 -10.38 0.63
C ARG A 146 1.27 -10.03 1.62
N VAL A 147 1.31 -8.80 2.11
CA VAL A 147 0.30 -8.23 3.00
C VAL A 147 -0.27 -6.97 2.36
N LEU A 148 -1.59 -6.87 2.32
CA LEU A 148 -2.33 -5.67 1.91
C LEU A 148 -2.51 -4.80 3.15
N VAL A 149 -2.16 -3.52 3.04
CA VAL A 149 -2.41 -2.53 4.08
C VAL A 149 -3.31 -1.47 3.49
N PHE A 150 -4.58 -1.50 3.85
CA PHE A 150 -5.57 -0.52 3.42
C PHE A 150 -5.35 0.80 4.13
N ARG A 151 -5.42 1.89 3.37
CA ARG A 151 -5.37 3.25 3.90
C ARG A 151 -6.81 3.75 3.97
N LEU A 152 -7.29 3.97 5.19
CA LEU A 152 -8.68 4.34 5.47
C LEU A 152 -8.74 5.79 5.93
N ARG A 153 -9.67 6.56 5.35
CA ARG A 153 -9.98 7.94 5.74
C ARG A 153 -11.34 8.01 6.43
N PRO A 154 -11.49 8.80 7.50
CA PRO A 154 -12.79 8.96 8.16
C PRO A 154 -13.85 9.51 7.20
N ALA A 155 -15.05 8.95 7.26
CA ALA A 155 -16.21 9.40 6.46
C ALA A 155 -17.28 10.11 7.31
N GLY A 156 -16.92 10.51 8.53
CA GLY A 156 -17.81 11.13 9.52
C GLY A 156 -17.08 11.33 10.85
N GLU A 157 -17.84 11.39 11.96
CA GLU A 157 -17.24 11.40 13.29
C GLU A 157 -16.35 10.17 13.50
N TYR A 158 -15.21 10.38 14.16
CA TYR A 158 -14.25 9.32 14.49
C TYR A 158 -13.61 9.57 15.84
N GLU A 159 -13.06 8.52 16.45
CA GLU A 159 -12.26 8.60 17.67
C GLU A 159 -10.82 8.20 17.39
N ARG A 160 -9.90 9.12 17.65
CA ARG A 160 -8.45 8.91 17.58
C ARG A 160 -7.85 9.02 18.97
N LEU A 161 -7.28 7.92 19.46
CA LEU A 161 -6.60 7.87 20.75
C LEU A 161 -5.09 7.70 20.54
N PRO A 162 -4.23 8.30 21.37
CA PRO A 162 -2.77 8.14 21.26
C PRO A 162 -2.30 6.68 21.26
N LYS A 163 -2.96 5.82 22.05
CA LYS A 163 -2.68 4.37 22.11
C LYS A 163 -2.96 3.62 20.80
N ASP A 164 -3.70 4.23 19.89
CA ASP A 164 -4.07 3.66 18.60
C ASP A 164 -3.23 4.22 17.45
N VAL A 165 -2.25 5.07 17.75
CA VAL A 165 -1.25 5.54 16.79
C VAL A 165 -0.21 4.45 16.59
N ILE A 166 0.17 4.20 15.33
CA ILE A 166 1.21 3.23 15.00
C ILE A 166 2.53 3.72 15.60
N PRO A 167 3.18 2.93 16.46
CA PRO A 167 4.43 3.34 17.07
C PRO A 167 5.54 3.48 16.02
N PRO A 168 6.45 4.44 16.20
CA PRO A 168 7.60 4.57 15.31
C PRO A 168 8.50 3.33 15.40
N SER A 169 9.28 3.08 14.35
CA SER A 169 10.29 2.02 14.38
C SER A 169 11.43 2.34 15.33
N ASP A 170 11.86 1.36 16.12
CA ASP A 170 13.06 1.50 16.98
C ASP A 170 14.36 1.48 16.16
N ASP A 171 14.35 0.77 15.02
CA ASP A 171 15.49 0.56 14.14
C ASP A 171 15.19 0.91 12.69
N THR A 172 16.24 1.30 11.97
CA THR A 172 16.22 1.42 10.51
C THR A 172 16.53 0.06 9.89
N THR A 173 15.63 -0.43 9.04
CA THR A 173 15.81 -1.68 8.29
C THR A 173 15.46 -1.45 6.83
N ALA A 174 16.22 -2.07 5.93
CA ALA A 174 15.92 -2.08 4.51
C ALA A 174 16.07 -3.51 4.00
N THR A 175 14.97 -4.10 3.53
CA THR A 175 14.95 -5.46 3.02
C THR A 175 14.59 -5.46 1.55
N THR A 176 15.29 -6.29 0.76
CA THR A 176 14.91 -6.47 -0.63
C THR A 176 13.63 -7.31 -0.71
N VAL A 177 12.72 -6.89 -1.57
CA VAL A 177 11.45 -7.56 -1.84
C VAL A 177 11.31 -7.77 -3.35
N PRO A 178 10.50 -8.75 -3.80
CA PRO A 178 10.25 -8.97 -5.23
C PRO A 178 9.75 -7.71 -5.95
N ALA A 179 10.16 -7.52 -7.21
CA ALA A 179 9.76 -6.36 -8.02
C ALA A 179 8.28 -6.32 -8.42
N ASP A 180 7.49 -7.35 -8.12
CA ASP A 180 6.04 -7.35 -8.31
C ASP A 180 5.27 -6.89 -7.05
N VAL A 181 5.96 -6.66 -5.94
CA VAL A 181 5.41 -6.04 -4.71
C VAL A 181 5.27 -4.55 -4.97
N THR A 182 4.21 -4.12 -5.64
CA THR A 182 3.94 -2.71 -5.95
C THR A 182 2.84 -2.17 -5.06
N THR A 183 2.85 -0.87 -4.79
CA THR A 183 1.76 -0.13 -4.14
C THR A 183 0.42 -0.26 -4.85
N SER A 184 0.35 -0.83 -6.06
CA SER A 184 -0.81 -0.57 -6.91
C SER A 184 -1.15 -1.60 -8.00
N ALA A 185 -0.74 -2.88 -7.88
CA ALA A 185 -1.08 -3.88 -8.90
C ALA A 185 -1.40 -5.27 -8.32
N ILE A 186 -2.49 -5.36 -7.56
CA ILE A 186 -3.34 -6.54 -7.75
C ILE A 186 -4.42 -6.10 -8.73
N VAL A 187 -4.14 -6.28 -10.02
CA VAL A 187 -5.17 -6.25 -11.04
C VAL A 187 -5.99 -7.52 -10.85
N GLU A 188 -7.26 -7.39 -10.46
CA GLU A 188 -8.20 -8.50 -10.59
C GLU A 188 -8.28 -8.87 -12.08
N PRO A 189 -8.19 -10.16 -12.46
CA PRO A 189 -8.50 -10.55 -13.83
C PRO A 189 -9.93 -10.11 -14.14
N GLU A 190 -10.08 -9.19 -15.11
CA GLU A 190 -11.34 -8.57 -15.48
C GLU A 190 -12.41 -9.64 -15.72
N THR A 191 -13.27 -9.86 -14.74
CA THR A 191 -14.41 -10.76 -14.91
C THR A 191 -15.52 -9.94 -15.55
N ASN A 192 -15.53 -9.91 -16.89
CA ASN A 192 -16.60 -9.49 -17.79
C ASN A 192 -17.88 -8.94 -17.12
N LYS A 193 -17.95 -7.63 -16.85
CA LYS A 193 -19.21 -6.89 -16.85
C LYS A 193 -19.04 -5.55 -17.56
N LYS A 194 -19.65 -5.48 -18.74
CA LYS A 194 -19.84 -4.27 -19.55
C LYS A 194 -20.75 -3.29 -18.81
N THR A 195 -20.19 -2.53 -17.88
CA THR A 195 -20.75 -1.27 -17.38
C THR A 195 -19.57 -0.47 -16.85
N LYS A 196 -19.50 0.82 -17.19
CA LYS A 196 -18.49 1.76 -16.66
C LYS A 196 -18.66 1.83 -15.14
N SER A 197 -18.01 0.92 -14.39
CA SER A 197 -18.03 0.91 -12.93
C SER A 197 -17.30 2.15 -12.42
N SER A 198 -17.90 2.86 -11.48
CA SER A 198 -17.29 3.97 -10.76
C SER A 198 -16.26 3.45 -9.77
N ARG A 199 -15.16 2.88 -10.29
CA ARG A 199 -14.09 2.15 -9.60
C ARG A 199 -13.76 2.69 -8.20
N SER A 200 -13.93 1.85 -7.18
CA SER A 200 -13.42 2.06 -5.80
C SER A 200 -12.04 1.49 -5.50
N ALA A 201 -11.26 1.21 -6.53
CA ALA A 201 -9.90 1.71 -6.56
C ALA A 201 -9.97 3.02 -7.34
N ALA A 202 -9.69 4.15 -6.70
CA ALA A 202 -9.70 5.43 -7.39
C ALA A 202 -9.00 5.35 -8.75
N PRO A 203 -9.40 6.16 -9.73
CA PRO A 203 -8.65 6.21 -10.96
C PRO A 203 -7.21 6.58 -10.59
N LYS A 204 -6.29 5.61 -10.63
CA LYS A 204 -4.86 5.90 -10.69
C LYS A 204 -4.70 7.12 -11.57
N THR A 205 -4.01 8.15 -11.07
CA THR A 205 -3.77 9.34 -11.89
C THR A 205 -3.23 8.89 -13.25
N GLU A 206 -3.48 9.64 -14.31
CA GLU A 206 -2.97 9.22 -15.62
C GLU A 206 -1.46 8.99 -15.57
N ALA A 207 -0.76 9.78 -14.75
CA ALA A 207 0.64 9.58 -14.40
C ALA A 207 0.92 8.20 -13.76
N GLU A 208 0.25 7.82 -12.67
CA GLU A 208 0.42 6.50 -12.03
C GLU A 208 0.12 5.32 -12.95
N ARG A 209 -0.87 5.45 -13.86
CA ARG A 209 -1.14 4.42 -14.87
C ARG A 209 0.00 4.31 -15.87
N ARG A 210 0.55 5.44 -16.31
CA ARG A 210 1.71 5.48 -17.20
C ARG A 210 2.94 4.90 -16.51
N GLU A 211 3.12 5.20 -15.22
CA GLU A 211 4.22 4.70 -14.41
C GLU A 211 4.16 3.19 -14.21
N ALA A 212 2.99 2.64 -13.87
CA ALA A 212 2.82 1.19 -13.75
C ALA A 212 3.11 0.47 -15.08
N LYS A 213 2.59 0.99 -16.20
CA LYS A 213 2.88 0.45 -17.54
C LYS A 213 4.36 0.57 -17.92
N LEU A 214 5.01 1.65 -17.51
CA LEU A 214 6.45 1.87 -17.73
C LEU A 214 7.27 0.86 -16.93
N ALA A 215 6.89 0.62 -15.66
CA ALA A 215 7.50 -0.38 -14.80
C ALA A 215 7.37 -1.79 -15.38
N ASP A 216 6.17 -2.20 -15.80
CA ASP A 216 5.94 -3.54 -16.38
C ASP A 216 6.81 -3.77 -17.61
N ARG A 217 6.80 -2.81 -18.55
CA ARG A 217 7.63 -2.86 -19.76
C ARG A 217 9.13 -2.88 -19.47
N PHE A 218 9.57 -2.11 -18.47
CA PHE A 218 10.97 -2.06 -18.10
C PHE A 218 11.41 -3.35 -17.42
N LEU A 219 10.58 -3.93 -16.55
CA LEU A 219 10.82 -5.24 -15.95
C LEU A 219 10.98 -6.33 -17.00
N GLU A 220 10.06 -6.41 -17.97
CA GLU A 220 10.17 -7.34 -19.11
C GLU A 220 11.47 -7.14 -19.90
N HIS A 221 11.84 -5.88 -20.16
CA HIS A 221 13.08 -5.55 -20.85
C HIS A 221 14.31 -6.01 -20.05
N MET A 222 14.38 -5.71 -18.76
CA MET A 222 15.50 -6.08 -17.90
C MET A 222 15.61 -7.60 -17.69
N ASP A 223 14.48 -8.30 -17.55
CA ASP A 223 14.43 -9.77 -17.44
C ASP A 223 14.98 -10.44 -18.71
N SER A 224 14.60 -9.93 -19.90
CA SER A 224 15.13 -10.43 -21.19
C SER A 224 16.65 -10.26 -21.34
N HIS A 225 17.26 -9.37 -20.57
CA HIS A 225 18.71 -9.15 -20.52
C HIS A 225 19.39 -9.78 -19.29
N GLY A 226 18.67 -10.61 -18.51
CA GLY A 226 19.22 -11.36 -17.38
C GLY A 226 19.46 -10.55 -16.11
N HIS A 227 18.82 -9.39 -15.96
CA HIS A 227 18.91 -8.58 -14.76
C HIS A 227 17.94 -9.05 -13.67
N THR A 228 18.40 -9.05 -12.41
CA THR A 228 17.56 -9.39 -11.26
C THR A 228 16.97 -8.13 -10.65
N MET A 229 15.70 -7.88 -10.93
CA MET A 229 14.99 -6.70 -10.44
C MET A 229 14.27 -6.99 -9.12
N LYS A 230 14.45 -6.09 -8.16
CA LYS A 230 13.85 -6.10 -6.82
C LYS A 230 13.35 -4.70 -6.45
N ARG A 231 12.87 -4.55 -5.22
CA ARG A 231 12.62 -3.26 -4.55
C ARG A 231 13.20 -3.32 -3.14
N PHE A 232 13.39 -2.17 -2.50
CA PHE A 232 13.61 -2.10 -1.06
C PHE A 232 12.34 -1.69 -0.34
N GLN A 233 11.98 -2.45 0.69
CA GLN A 233 11.04 -2.04 1.72
C GLN A 233 11.85 -1.50 2.91
N ILE A 234 11.71 -0.20 3.18
CA ILE A 234 12.52 0.53 4.15
C ILE A 234 11.65 0.98 5.30
N LYS A 235 11.99 0.55 6.51
CA LYS A 235 11.40 1.07 7.76
C LYS A 235 12.44 1.94 8.43
N VAL A 236 12.19 3.23 8.56
CA VAL A 236 13.16 4.19 9.11
C VAL A 236 12.95 4.34 10.61
N LYS A 237 14.03 4.34 11.39
CA LYS A 237 13.99 4.64 12.82
C LYS A 237 13.27 5.97 13.09
N GLY A 238 12.36 5.97 14.06
CA GLY A 238 11.57 7.14 14.42
C GLY A 238 10.38 7.40 13.50
N SER A 239 10.21 6.65 12.41
CA SER A 239 9.04 6.75 11.53
C SER A 239 8.09 5.57 11.73
N SER A 240 6.79 5.84 11.69
CA SER A 240 5.74 4.81 11.68
C SER A 240 5.44 4.30 10.26
N SER A 241 5.84 5.06 9.23
CA SER A 241 5.59 4.74 7.83
C SER A 241 6.68 3.84 7.26
N THR A 242 6.29 3.01 6.29
CA THR A 242 7.23 2.18 5.50
C THR A 242 7.38 2.78 4.12
N LEU A 243 8.61 3.00 3.68
CA LEU A 243 8.93 3.44 2.32
C LEU A 243 9.14 2.22 1.44
N LEU A 244 8.74 2.33 0.17
CA LEU A 244 8.98 1.31 -0.85
C LEU A 244 9.60 2.02 -2.05
N THR A 245 10.76 1.53 -2.50
CA THR A 245 11.41 2.07 -3.71
C THR A 245 10.73 1.56 -4.96
N ASP A 246 10.85 2.29 -6.08
CA ASP A 246 10.24 1.84 -7.33
C ASP A 246 10.90 0.60 -7.94
N LEU A 247 12.20 0.63 -8.24
CA LEU A 247 12.93 -0.53 -8.74
C LEU A 247 14.39 -0.49 -8.29
N TYR A 248 14.95 -1.66 -8.01
CA TYR A 248 16.35 -1.86 -7.70
C TYR A 248 16.89 -3.02 -8.54
N ASP A 249 17.92 -2.75 -9.32
CA ASP A 249 18.64 -3.76 -10.08
C ASP A 249 19.76 -4.33 -9.19
N GLU A 250 19.57 -5.56 -8.72
CA GLU A 250 20.54 -6.25 -7.87
C GLU A 250 21.79 -6.65 -8.66
N THR A 251 21.65 -6.93 -9.96
CA THR A 251 22.76 -7.34 -10.83
C THR A 251 23.73 -6.18 -11.05
N ALA A 252 23.20 -4.99 -11.36
CA ALA A 252 24.01 -3.81 -11.70
C ALA A 252 24.21 -2.85 -10.52
N HIS A 253 23.58 -3.10 -9.38
CA HIS A 253 23.58 -2.24 -8.20
C HIS A 253 23.07 -0.81 -8.48
N ILE A 254 21.86 -0.72 -9.07
CA ILE A 254 21.25 0.54 -9.50
C ILE A 254 19.88 0.71 -8.84
N LEU A 255 19.67 1.86 -8.23
CA LEU A 255 18.37 2.27 -7.71
C LEU A 255 17.67 3.17 -8.73
N TYR A 256 16.50 2.73 -9.18
CA TYR A 256 15.67 3.43 -10.14
C TYR A 256 14.48 4.07 -9.45
N GLU A 257 14.19 5.31 -9.84
CA GLU A 257 12.95 5.99 -9.52
C GLU A 257 12.19 6.29 -10.82
N LEU A 258 10.94 5.84 -10.87
CA LEU A 258 10.09 5.91 -12.04
C LEU A 258 9.16 7.11 -11.90
N LYS A 259 8.85 7.72 -13.03
CA LYS A 259 7.81 8.74 -13.10
C LYS A 259 6.96 8.57 -14.34
N GLY A 260 5.64 8.68 -14.18
CA GLY A 260 4.68 8.61 -15.29
C GLY A 260 4.77 9.75 -16.32
N THR A 261 5.59 10.80 -16.07
CA THR A 261 5.76 11.98 -16.92
C THR A 261 7.19 12.50 -16.86
N SER A 262 7.68 13.11 -17.95
CA SER A 262 9.04 13.71 -18.05
C SER A 262 9.09 15.20 -17.68
N THR A 263 8.16 15.67 -16.85
CA THR A 263 8.07 17.07 -16.40
C THR A 263 9.14 17.40 -15.37
N ARG A 264 9.49 18.68 -15.21
CA ARG A 264 10.45 19.14 -14.20
C ARG A 264 10.03 18.74 -12.78
N GLU A 265 8.75 18.86 -12.47
CA GLU A 265 8.16 18.56 -11.16
C GLU A 265 8.37 17.08 -10.81
N ALA A 266 8.00 16.19 -11.73
CA ALA A 266 8.21 14.75 -11.59
C ALA A 266 9.70 14.38 -11.41
N ILE A 267 10.60 14.96 -12.21
CA ILE A 267 12.04 14.70 -12.10
C ILE A 267 12.60 15.20 -10.77
N ARG A 268 12.19 16.39 -10.29
CA ARG A 268 12.61 16.92 -8.98
C ARG A 268 12.14 16.02 -7.84
N MET A 269 10.92 15.50 -7.93
CA MET A 269 10.41 14.53 -6.96
C MET A 269 11.25 13.26 -6.97
N ALA A 270 11.56 12.74 -8.17
CA ALA A 270 12.37 11.54 -8.32
C ALA A 270 13.77 11.69 -7.70
N ILE A 271 14.40 12.86 -7.91
CA ILE A 271 15.70 13.20 -7.30
C ILE A 271 15.61 13.12 -5.76
N GLY A 272 14.59 13.76 -5.17
CA GLY A 272 14.39 13.76 -3.72
C GLY A 272 14.24 12.34 -3.15
N GLN A 273 13.40 11.54 -3.79
CA GLN A 273 13.16 10.14 -3.41
C GLN A 273 14.44 9.29 -3.52
N LEU A 274 15.20 9.40 -4.62
CA LEU A 274 16.47 8.68 -4.80
C LEU A 274 17.49 9.02 -3.71
N TYR A 275 17.68 10.31 -3.39
CA TYR A 275 18.60 10.73 -2.34
C TYR A 275 18.13 10.38 -0.95
N ASP A 276 16.82 10.26 -0.73
CA ASP A 276 16.27 9.74 0.52
C ASP A 276 16.58 8.25 0.68
N TYR A 277 16.16 7.44 -0.30
CA TYR A 277 16.24 5.98 -0.25
C TYR A 277 17.67 5.45 -0.21
N ARG A 278 18.59 6.03 -0.99
CA ARG A 278 19.99 5.55 -1.08
C ARG A 278 20.74 5.49 0.25
N ARG A 279 20.26 6.18 1.28
CA ARG A 279 20.88 6.23 2.62
C ARG A 279 20.68 4.92 3.39
N HIS A 280 19.68 4.13 3.00
CA HIS A 280 19.22 2.97 3.76
C HIS A 280 19.47 1.63 3.04
N VAL A 281 19.76 1.65 1.75
CA VAL A 281 19.96 0.45 0.93
C VAL A 281 21.28 -0.25 1.23
N SER A 282 21.30 -1.57 1.01
CA SER A 282 22.49 -2.42 1.16
C SER A 282 22.62 -3.33 -0.07
N PRO A 283 23.80 -3.44 -0.71
CA PRO A 283 25.06 -2.72 -0.41
C PRO A 283 24.94 -1.19 -0.47
N PRO A 284 25.82 -0.42 0.19
CA PRO A 284 25.74 1.04 0.19
C PRO A 284 26.21 1.63 -1.15
N ASN A 285 25.72 2.85 -1.45
CA ASN A 285 26.08 3.64 -2.64
C ASN A 285 25.69 3.00 -3.99
N PRO A 286 24.40 2.66 -4.21
CA PRO A 286 23.97 2.27 -5.54
C PRO A 286 24.15 3.45 -6.51
N ALA A 287 24.36 3.11 -7.79
CA ALA A 287 24.14 4.09 -8.84
C ALA A 287 22.67 4.50 -8.85
N LEU A 288 22.38 5.73 -9.23
CA LEU A 288 21.03 6.28 -9.25
C LEU A 288 20.58 6.47 -10.69
N ALA A 289 19.34 6.12 -10.98
CA ALA A 289 18.74 6.34 -12.28
C ALA A 289 17.30 6.84 -12.17
N VAL A 290 16.92 7.74 -13.06
CA VAL A 290 15.52 8.14 -13.25
C VAL A 290 15.02 7.50 -14.53
N LEU A 291 13.89 6.80 -14.44
CA LEU A 291 13.24 6.15 -15.57
C LEU A 291 11.97 6.92 -15.98
N LEU A 292 11.97 7.41 -17.22
CA LEU A 292 10.93 8.26 -17.79
C LEU A 292 10.23 7.63 -19.00
N PRO A 293 8.98 8.02 -19.31
CA PRO A 293 8.27 7.52 -20.49
C PRO A 293 8.86 8.04 -21.81
N SER A 294 9.46 9.23 -21.80
CA SER A 294 10.06 9.88 -22.98
C SER A 294 11.24 10.75 -22.57
N GLU A 295 12.08 11.09 -23.55
CA GLU A 295 13.23 11.98 -23.34
C GLU A 295 12.78 13.36 -22.80
N PRO A 296 13.40 13.86 -21.70
CA PRO A 296 13.14 15.21 -21.19
C PRO A 296 13.94 16.25 -22.01
N ASN A 297 13.68 17.55 -21.77
CA ASN A 297 14.47 18.61 -22.40
C ASN A 297 15.93 18.66 -21.89
N ASP A 298 16.81 19.37 -22.61
CA ASP A 298 18.24 19.37 -22.34
C ASP A 298 18.64 19.96 -20.98
N ASP A 299 17.88 20.94 -20.47
CA ASP A 299 18.10 21.48 -19.12
C ASP A 299 17.91 20.39 -18.04
N LEU A 300 16.87 19.57 -18.18
CA LEU A 300 16.60 18.48 -17.25
C LEU A 300 17.60 17.33 -17.38
N LYS A 301 18.14 17.10 -18.59
CA LYS A 301 19.28 16.17 -18.78
C LYS A 301 20.51 16.67 -18.04
N ALA A 302 20.86 17.94 -18.23
CA ALA A 302 22.01 18.57 -17.55
C ALA A 302 21.85 18.57 -16.02
N LEU A 303 20.61 18.74 -15.52
CA LEU A 303 20.32 18.61 -14.09
C LEU A 303 20.63 17.21 -13.55
N LEU A 304 20.17 16.16 -14.24
CA LEU A 304 20.42 14.78 -13.81
C LEU A 304 21.91 14.43 -13.91
N GLU A 305 22.57 14.83 -15.00
CA GLU A 305 24.00 14.63 -15.21
C GLU A 305 24.83 15.34 -14.13
N GLY A 306 24.52 16.59 -13.79
CA GLY A 306 25.20 17.35 -12.74
C GLY A 306 25.06 16.74 -11.34
N LEU A 307 24.04 15.90 -11.12
CA LEU A 307 23.82 15.16 -9.88
C LEU A 307 24.41 13.74 -9.92
N GLY A 308 24.96 13.30 -11.06
CA GLY A 308 25.42 11.93 -11.26
C GLY A 308 24.28 10.91 -11.29
N ILE A 309 23.08 11.34 -11.68
CA ILE A 309 21.89 10.49 -11.82
C ILE A 309 21.73 10.15 -13.29
N GLN A 310 21.70 8.85 -13.60
CA GLN A 310 21.55 8.36 -14.96
C GLN A 310 20.12 8.58 -15.45
N LEU A 311 19.98 8.98 -16.71
CA LEU A 311 18.70 9.13 -17.36
C LEU A 311 18.40 7.88 -18.21
N VAL A 312 17.29 7.22 -17.91
CA VAL A 312 16.72 6.15 -18.74
C VAL A 312 15.37 6.60 -19.25
N TYR A 313 15.09 6.41 -20.53
CA TYR A 313 13.76 6.73 -21.08
C TYR A 313 13.30 5.74 -22.14
N GLY A 314 11.97 5.59 -22.24
CA GLY A 314 11.35 4.76 -23.26
C GLY A 314 11.51 5.33 -24.67
N ASN A 315 11.82 4.46 -25.63
CA ASN A 315 11.87 4.77 -27.05
C ASN A 315 11.19 3.63 -27.85
N GLY A 316 9.90 3.82 -28.19
CA GLY A 316 9.12 2.76 -28.82
C GLY A 316 9.03 1.53 -27.90
N THR A 317 9.59 0.40 -28.33
CA THR A 317 9.64 -0.88 -27.57
C THR A 317 10.93 -1.07 -26.77
N SER A 318 11.91 -0.17 -26.89
CA SER A 318 13.20 -0.26 -26.18
C SER A 318 13.37 0.87 -25.18
N PHE A 319 14.50 0.84 -24.47
CA PHE A 319 14.91 1.87 -23.53
C PHE A 319 16.28 2.42 -23.92
N VAL A 320 16.44 3.73 -23.80
CA VAL A 320 17.71 4.43 -24.03
C VAL A 320 18.33 4.78 -22.69
N GLY A 321 19.67 4.69 -22.60
CA GLY A 321 20.41 5.06 -21.40
C GLY A 321 20.51 3.97 -20.34
N VAL A 322 20.02 2.75 -20.62
CA VAL A 322 20.12 1.63 -19.66
C VAL A 322 21.59 1.30 -19.40
N PRO A 323 22.06 1.39 -18.14
CA PRO A 323 23.45 1.15 -17.80
C PRO A 323 23.84 -0.32 -17.99
N GLY A 324 25.04 -0.58 -18.53
CA GLY A 324 25.57 -1.94 -18.68
C GLY A 324 25.01 -2.76 -19.85
N LEU A 325 23.88 -2.37 -20.44
CA LEU A 325 23.39 -2.97 -21.68
C LEU A 325 24.08 -2.32 -22.88
N ARG A 326 24.93 -3.08 -23.59
CA ARG A 326 25.49 -2.62 -24.87
C ARG A 326 24.33 -2.31 -25.83
N LYS A 327 24.43 -1.21 -26.57
CA LYS A 327 23.57 -0.97 -27.74
C LYS A 327 23.67 -2.19 -28.64
N VAL A 328 22.58 -2.95 -28.78
CA VAL A 328 22.43 -3.84 -29.92
C VAL A 328 22.47 -2.93 -31.15
N GLY A 329 23.38 -3.25 -32.06
CA GLY A 329 23.90 -2.34 -33.09
C GLY A 329 22.85 -1.64 -33.95
N ALA A 330 23.31 -0.53 -34.52
CA ALA A 330 22.62 0.34 -35.48
C ALA A 330 21.99 -0.39 -36.66
#